data_AF-A0A8K0U4N5-F1
#
_entry.id   AF-A0A8K0U4N5-F1
#
_cell.length_a   1.000
_cell.length_b   1.000
_cell.length_c   1.000
_cell.angle_alpha   90.00
_cell.angle_beta   90.00
_cell.angle_gamma   90.00
#
_symmetry.space_group_name_H-M   'P 1'
#
loop_
_entity.id
_entity.type
_entity.pdbx_description
1 polymer ?
#
loop_
_entity_poly.entity_id
_entity_poly.type
_entity_poly.pdbx_seq_one_letter_code
_entity_poly.pdbx_strand_id
1 'polypeptide(L)'
;LWVDDYQQFMYEFQLNIRSHDVIADTEAQLECLQMHDRQCIIKYVVEWNRHVSQVCNWRDGALYWNFYCRLLDRIKDKISYVEKLKGIYEL
;
A
#
# COMPACT_ATOMS: atom_id res chain seq x y z
N LEU A 1 -5.48 29.30 36.28
CA LEU A 1 -6.36 28.12 36.24
C LEU A 1 -6.62 27.83 34.77
N TRP A 2 -5.83 26.94 34.17
CA TRP A 2 -5.79 26.68 32.71
C TRP A 2 -5.79 25.15 32.45
N VAL A 3 -6.32 24.38 33.41
CA VAL A 3 -6.30 22.91 33.45
C VAL A 3 -7.67 22.37 33.90
N ASP A 4 -8.72 23.19 33.92
CA ASP A 4 -10.02 22.71 34.42
C ASP A 4 -10.80 21.91 33.38
N ASP A 5 -10.29 21.76 32.16
CA ASP A 5 -11.01 20.96 31.18
C ASP A 5 -10.16 20.28 30.11
N TYR A 6 -8.92 19.91 30.45
CA TYR A 6 -8.11 19.07 29.58
C TYR A 6 -8.84 17.74 29.28
N GLN A 7 -9.59 17.20 30.24
CA GLN A 7 -10.39 15.99 30.07
C GLN A 7 -11.54 16.19 29.07
N GLN A 8 -12.32 17.28 29.18
CA GLN A 8 -13.40 17.56 28.23
C GLN A 8 -12.87 17.92 26.85
N PHE A 9 -11.74 18.64 26.76
CA PHE A 9 -11.05 18.87 25.50
C PHE A 9 -10.62 17.55 24.84
N MET A 10 -10.02 16.63 25.59
CA MET A 10 -9.62 15.32 25.06
C MET A 10 -10.84 14.46 24.68
N TYR A 11 -11.93 14.53 25.43
CA TYR A 11 -13.18 13.84 25.14
C TYR A 11 -13.82 14.35 23.84
N GLU A 12 -13.99 15.66 23.70
CA GLU A 12 -14.50 16.29 22.47
C GLU A 12 -13.56 16.06 21.28
N PHE A 13 -12.25 16.08 21.50
CA PHE A 13 -11.26 15.80 20.45
C PHE A 13 -11.36 14.36 19.96
N GLN A 14 -11.50 13.38 20.86
CA GLN A 14 -11.69 11.97 20.50
C GLN A 14 -13.05 11.71 19.84
N LEU A 15 -14.10 12.45 20.23
CA LEU A 15 -15.43 12.38 19.61
C LEU A 15 -15.45 12.95 18.20
N ASN A 16 -14.76 14.07 17.97
CA ASN A 16 -14.73 14.77 16.69
C ASN A 16 -13.66 14.23 15.74
N ILE A 17 -12.61 13.58 16.24
CA ILE A 17 -11.80 12.65 15.45
C ILE A 17 -12.63 11.40 15.26
N ARG A 18 -13.54 11.49 14.28
CA ARG A 18 -14.25 10.35 13.68
C ARG A 18 -13.32 9.15 13.72
N SER A 19 -13.73 8.06 14.37
CA SER A 19 -12.92 6.84 14.57
C SER A 19 -12.01 6.63 13.37
N HIS A 20 -10.71 6.90 13.57
CA HIS A 20 -9.73 6.93 12.48
C HIS A 20 -9.82 5.60 11.74
N ASP A 21 -10.26 5.67 10.48
CA ASP A 21 -10.44 4.48 9.66
C ASP A 21 -9.09 4.08 9.09
N VAL A 22 -8.35 3.34 9.92
CA VAL A 22 -7.01 2.84 9.60
C VAL A 22 -7.01 2.07 8.28
N ILE A 23 -8.11 1.40 7.94
CA ILE A 23 -8.23 0.64 6.70
C ILE A 23 -8.31 1.60 5.51
N ALA A 24 -9.21 2.58 5.56
CA ALA A 24 -9.34 3.57 4.49
C ALA A 24 -8.05 4.37 4.28
N ASP A 25 -7.36 4.74 5.36
CA ASP A 25 -6.08 5.45 5.26
C ASP A 25 -4.95 4.57 4.71
N THR A 26 -4.95 3.27 5.03
CA THR A 26 -4.01 2.32 4.44
C THR A 26 -4.29 2.10 2.95
N GLU A 27 -5.56 2.00 2.56
CA GLU A 27 -5.95 1.91 1.15
C GLU A 27 -5.49 3.14 0.37
N ALA A 28 -5.70 4.35 0.91
CA ALA A 28 -5.20 5.58 0.29
C ALA A 28 -3.66 5.60 0.18
N GLN A 29 -2.94 5.14 1.22
CA GLN A 29 -1.48 5.03 1.17
C GLN A 29 -1.00 4.03 0.11
N LEU A 30 -1.67 2.89 -0.01
CA LEU A 30 -1.40 1.87 -1.02
C LEU A 30 -1.72 2.40 -2.43
N GLU A 31 -2.77 3.20 -2.56
CA GLU A 31 -3.12 3.86 -3.81
C GLU A 31 -2.04 4.87 -4.25
N CYS A 32 -1.48 5.62 -3.31
CA CYS A 32 -0.40 6.58 -3.55
C CYS A 32 1.00 5.95 -3.66
N LEU A 33 1.17 4.70 -3.24
CA LEU A 33 2.46 4.02 -3.28
C LEU A 33 2.89 3.78 -4.73
N GLN A 34 4.03 4.33 -5.13
CA GLN A 34 4.64 4.11 -6.44
C GLN A 34 6.12 3.79 -6.28
N MET A 35 6.63 2.88 -7.11
CA MET A 35 8.05 2.57 -7.10
C MET A 35 8.85 3.74 -7.67
N HIS A 36 9.80 4.26 -6.89
CA HIS A 36 10.67 5.33 -7.37
C HIS A 36 11.81 4.82 -8.26
N ASP A 37 12.24 5.63 -9.24
CA ASP A 37 13.26 5.30 -10.25
C ASP A 37 14.59 4.77 -9.71
N ARG A 38 14.97 5.12 -8.48
CA ARG A 38 16.23 4.69 -7.86
C ARG A 38 16.03 3.75 -6.68
N GLN A 39 14.80 3.36 -6.39
CA GLN A 39 14.49 2.46 -5.29
C GLN A 39 14.84 1.02 -5.66
N CYS A 40 15.42 0.29 -4.71
CA CYS A 40 15.59 -1.15 -4.83
C CYS A 40 14.21 -1.83 -4.78
N ILE A 41 13.95 -2.76 -5.70
CA ILE A 41 12.67 -3.49 -5.76
C ILE A 41 12.31 -4.17 -4.44
N ILE A 42 13.29 -4.71 -3.72
CA ILE A 42 13.08 -5.35 -2.42
C ILE A 42 12.48 -4.37 -1.41
N LYS A 43 12.97 -3.12 -1.37
CA LYS A 43 12.46 -2.10 -0.47
C LYS A 43 11.00 -1.77 -0.78
N TYR A 44 10.70 -1.59 -2.06
CA TYR A 44 9.32 -1.35 -2.53
C TYR A 44 8.38 -2.51 -2.17
N VAL A 45 8.81 -3.77 -2.38
CA VAL A 45 8.01 -4.95 -2.04
C VAL A 45 7.74 -5.05 -0.54
N VAL A 46 8.72 -4.72 0.30
CA VAL A 46 8.53 -4.72 1.76
C VAL A 46 7.52 -3.64 2.19
N GLU A 47 7.61 -2.43 1.63
CA GLU A 47 6.66 -1.35 1.89
C GLU A 47 5.25 -1.73 1.42
N TRP A 48 5.13 -2.26 0.20
CA TRP A 48 3.87 -2.77 -0.35
C TRP A 48 3.24 -3.84 0.54
N ASN A 49 4.00 -4.87 0.93
CA ASN A 49 3.50 -5.96 1.77
C ASN A 49 3.06 -5.48 3.15
N ARG A 50 3.74 -4.48 3.72
CA ARG A 50 3.33 -3.85 4.98
C ARG A 50 1.92 -3.26 4.86
N HIS A 51 1.63 -2.53 3.79
CA HIS A 51 0.29 -1.95 3.57
C HIS A 51 -0.75 -3.04 3.27
N VAL A 52 -0.46 -3.98 2.38
CA VAL A 52 -1.39 -5.08 2.07
C VAL A 52 -1.76 -5.89 3.32
N SER A 53 -0.81 -6.13 4.23
CA SER A 53 -1.08 -6.86 5.49
C SER A 53 -2.08 -6.17 6.40
N GLN A 54 -2.30 -4.87 6.22
CA GLN A 54 -3.23 -4.04 6.99
C GLN A 54 -4.60 -3.93 6.32
N VAL A 55 -4.74 -4.31 5.03
CA VAL A 55 -6.00 -4.27 4.30
C VAL A 55 -6.54 -5.69 4.10
N CYS A 56 -7.54 -6.08 4.90
CA CYS A 56 -7.99 -7.47 5.01
C CYS A 56 -8.88 -7.97 3.85
N ASN A 57 -9.34 -7.10 2.93
CA ASN A 57 -10.49 -7.38 2.06
C ASN A 57 -10.22 -7.36 0.54
N TRP A 58 -8.97 -7.35 0.09
CA TRP A 58 -8.68 -7.30 -1.34
C TRP A 58 -8.60 -8.70 -1.96
N ARG A 59 -9.19 -8.85 -3.16
CA ARG A 59 -9.02 -10.08 -3.96
C ARG A 59 -7.60 -10.13 -4.52
N ASP A 60 -6.98 -11.32 -4.53
CA ASP A 60 -5.61 -11.53 -5.01
C ASP A 60 -5.33 -10.93 -6.40
N GLY A 61 -6.30 -11.05 -7.33
CA GLY A 61 -6.17 -10.45 -8.67
C GLY A 61 -6.14 -8.92 -8.68
N ALA A 62 -6.89 -8.27 -7.78
CA ALA A 62 -6.88 -6.82 -7.63
C ALA A 62 -5.55 -6.33 -7.03
N LEU A 63 -5.00 -7.07 -6.06
CA LEU A 63 -3.68 -6.80 -5.47
C LEU A 63 -2.57 -6.96 -6.51
N TYR A 64 -2.61 -8.04 -7.30
CA TYR A 64 -1.64 -8.28 -8.36
C TYR A 64 -1.63 -7.15 -9.40
N TRP A 65 -2.80 -6.78 -9.92
CA TRP A 65 -2.90 -5.72 -10.90
C TRP A 65 -2.45 -4.37 -10.33
N ASN A 66 -2.88 -4.04 -9.11
CA ASN A 66 -2.52 -2.81 -8.44
C ASN A 66 -1.00 -2.70 -8.19
N PHE A 67 -0.37 -3.80 -7.75
CA PHE A 67 1.08 -3.93 -7.60
C PHE A 67 1.79 -3.73 -8.94
N TYR A 68 1.37 -4.47 -9.98
CA TYR A 68 1.99 -4.44 -11.29
C TYR A 68 1.96 -3.03 -11.91
N CYS A 69 0.82 -2.34 -11.85
CA CYS A 69 0.68 -0.98 -12.38
C CYS A 69 1.65 0.03 -11.74
N ARG A 70 1.97 -0.15 -10.45
CA ARG A 70 2.82 0.76 -9.65
C ARG A 70 4.31 0.46 -9.74
N LEU A 71 4.69 -0.59 -10.45
CA LEU A 71 6.08 -0.85 -10.79
C LEU A 71 6.58 0.09 -11.88
N LEU A 72 7.88 0.33 -11.88
CA LEU A 72 8.57 0.98 -12.99
C LEU A 72 8.51 0.12 -14.25
N ASP A 73 8.43 0.78 -15.41
CA ASP A 73 8.33 0.08 -16.70
C ASP A 73 9.50 -0.85 -16.96
N ARG A 74 10.73 -0.44 -16.60
CA ARG A 74 11.92 -1.32 -16.70
C ARG A 74 11.81 -2.64 -15.94
N ILE A 75 11.00 -2.68 -14.87
CA ILE A 75 10.74 -3.89 -14.08
C ILE A 75 9.64 -4.70 -14.75
N LYS A 76 8.56 -4.05 -15.21
CA LYS A 76 7.49 -4.68 -15.99
C LYS A 76 8.03 -5.37 -17.24
N ASP A 77 8.92 -4.70 -17.98
CA ASP A 77 9.58 -5.23 -19.17
C ASP A 77 10.37 -6.51 -18.85
N LYS A 78 11.09 -6.52 -17.71
CA LYS A 78 11.83 -7.70 -17.25
C LYS A 78 10.91 -8.84 -16.84
N ILE A 79 9.80 -8.55 -16.17
CA ILE A 79 8.78 -9.55 -15.81
C ILE A 79 8.20 -10.18 -17.08
N SER A 80 7.77 -9.34 -18.03
CA SER A 80 7.24 -9.80 -19.32
C SER A 80 8.25 -10.65 -20.10
N TYR A 81 9.52 -10.25 -20.10
CA TYR A 81 10.59 -11.04 -20.72
C TYR A 81 10.75 -12.42 -20.07
N VAL A 82 10.74 -12.50 -18.74
CA VAL A 82 10.85 -13.77 -18.00
C VAL A 82 9.63 -14.66 -18.23
N GLU A 83 8.42 -14.11 -18.25
CA GLU A 83 7.18 -14.86 -18.55
C GLU A 83 7.22 -15.43 -19.96
N LYS A 84 7.67 -14.64 -20.94
CA LYS A 84 7.86 -15.10 -22.32
C LYS A 84 8.84 -16.26 -22.39
N LEU A 85 9.96 -16.19 -21.67
CA LEU A 85 10.92 -17.29 -21.63
C LEU A 85 10.32 -18.56 -21.04
N LYS A 86 9.56 -18.47 -19.94
CA LYS A 86 8.89 -19.65 -19.35
C LYS A 86 7.98 -20.35 -20.35
N GLY A 87 7.17 -19.59 -21.10
CA GLY A 87 6.32 -20.15 -22.14
C GLY A 87 7.09 -20.79 -23.32
N ILE A 88 8.37 -20.44 -23.52
CA ILE A 88 9.25 -21.06 -24.53
C ILE A 88 9.89 -22.35 -23.99
N TYR A 89 10.18 -22.44 -22.69
CA TYR A 89 10.75 -23.65 -22.06
C TYR A 89 9.70 -24.71 -21.70
N GLU A 90 8.41 -24.38 -21.78
CA GLU A 90 7.28 -25.31 -21.60
C GLU A 90 6.80 -25.95 -22.93
N LEU A 91 7.51 -25.70 -24.04
CA LEU A 91 7.34 -26.34 -25.36
C LEU A 91 8.37 -27.46 -25.57
#